data_AF-A0A6N7I9S8-F1
#
_entry.id   AF-A0A6N7I9S8-F1
#
_cell.length_a   1.000
_cell.length_b   1.000
_cell.length_c   1.000
_cell.angle_alpha   90.00
_cell.angle_beta   90.00
_cell.angle_gamma   90.00
#
_symmetry.space_group_name_H-M   'P 1'
#
loop_
_entity.id
_entity.type
_entity.pdbx_description
1 polymer ?
#
loop_
_entity_poly.entity_id
_entity_poly.type
_entity_poly.pdbx_seq_one_letter_code
_entity_poly.pdbx_strand_id
1 'polypeptide(L)' 'MAMTLRLSDEQTEALRRQADAEGRSMQQVVRSAVEEYLARRMGK' A
#
# COMPACT_ATOMS: atom_id res chain seq x y z
N MET A 1 1.77 -9.91 -14.10
CA MET A 1 1.36 -11.04 -13.24
C MET A 1 0.60 -10.47 -12.06
N ALA A 2 -0.58 -10.98 -11.72
CA ALA A 2 -1.38 -10.47 -10.61
C ALA A 2 -1.11 -11.31 -9.35
N MET A 3 -0.72 -10.66 -8.25
CA MET A 3 -0.57 -11.28 -6.94
C MET A 3 -1.63 -10.71 -6.01
N THR A 4 -2.40 -11.59 -5.37
CA THR A 4 -3.42 -11.18 -4.39
C THR A 4 -2.78 -11.06 -3.02
N LEU A 5 -2.78 -9.84 -2.48
CA LEU A 5 -2.38 -9.57 -1.09
C LEU A 5 -3.52 -9.95 -0.15
N ARG A 6 -3.23 -10.76 0.88
CA ARG A 6 -4.17 -10.99 1.99
C ARG A 6 -3.89 -9.98 3.07
N LEU A 7 -4.85 -9.09 3.30
CA LEU A 7 -4.81 -8.07 4.33
C LEU A 7 -5.69 -8.50 5.49
N SER A 8 -5.31 -8.15 6.72
CA SER A 8 -6.22 -8.17 7.86
C SER A 8 -7.25 -7.03 7.75
N ASP A 9 -8.32 -7.12 8.54
CA ASP A 9 -9.34 -6.06 8.59
C ASP A 9 -8.72 -4.72 9.04
N GLU A 10 -7.82 -4.76 10.02
CA GLU A 10 -7.11 -3.57 10.50
C GLU A 10 -6.25 -2.93 9.39
N GLN A 11 -5.52 -3.75 8.62
CA GLN A 11 -4.71 -3.26 7.50
C GLN A 11 -5.59 -2.64 6.42
N THR A 12 -6.74 -3.25 6.14
CA THR A 12 -7.71 -2.74 5.15
C THR A 12 -8.25 -1.38 5.58
N GLU A 13 -8.67 -1.24 6.83
CA GLU A 13 -9.18 0.03 7.35
C GLU A 13 -8.12 1.13 7.41
N ALA A 14 -6.87 0.79 7.76
CA ALA A 14 -5.76 1.73 7.73
C ALA A 14 -5.49 2.24 6.30
N LEU A 15 -5.43 1.34 5.32
CA LEU A 15 -5.22 1.68 3.92
C LEU A 15 -6.39 2.49 3.35
N ARG A 16 -7.61 2.21 3.75
CA ARG A 16 -8.81 2.97 3.35
C ARG A 16 -8.75 4.40 3.86
N ARG A 17 -8.49 4.60 5.15
CA ARG A 17 -8.34 5.95 5.74
C ARG A 17 -7.23 6.75 5.05
N GLN A 18 -6.12 6.09 4.74
CA GLN A 18 -5.00 6.73 4.03
C GLN A 18 -5.38 7.12 2.59
N ALA A 19 -6.08 6.24 1.88
CA ALA A 19 -6.58 6.49 0.54
C ALA A 19 -7.54 7.69 0.50
N ASP A 20 -8.47 7.77 1.46
CA ASP A 20 -9.40 8.89 1.61
C ASP A 20 -8.66 10.20 1.93
N ALA A 21 -7.66 10.16 2.81
CA ALA A 21 -6.84 11.32 3.16
C ALA A 21 -5.98 11.84 1.98
N GLU A 22 -5.47 10.93 1.13
CA GLU A 22 -4.66 11.28 -0.04
C GLU A 22 -5.49 11.57 -1.31
N GLY A 23 -6.81 11.32 -1.28
CA GLY A 23 -7.66 11.41 -2.47
C GLY A 23 -7.25 10.42 -3.58
N ARG A 24 -6.73 9.25 -3.20
CA ARG A 24 -6.19 8.23 -4.10
C ARG A 24 -6.90 6.90 -3.92
N SER A 25 -6.71 5.96 -4.85
CA SER A 25 -7.24 4.62 -4.64
C SER A 25 -6.40 3.83 -3.64
N MET A 26 -7.04 2.95 -2.88
CA MET A 26 -6.35 2.06 -1.92
C MET A 26 -5.22 1.27 -2.60
N GLN A 27 -5.40 0.87 -3.86
CA GLN A 27 -4.37 0.17 -4.64
C GLN A 27 -3.15 1.06 -4.95
N GLN A 28 -3.35 2.35 -5.20
CA GLN A 28 -2.25 3.30 -5.40
C GLN A 28 -1.46 3.51 -4.11
N VAL A 29 -2.14 3.57 -2.97
CA VAL A 29 -1.50 3.65 -1.64
C VAL A 29 -0.64 2.43 -1.41
N VAL A 30 -1.19 1.22 -1.60
CA VAL A 30 -0.45 -0.04 -1.46
C VAL A 30 0.76 -0.10 -2.38
N ARG A 31 0.59 0.28 -3.67
CA ARG A 31 1.71 0.28 -4.62
C ARG A 31 2.83 1.22 -4.18
N SER A 32 2.48 2.42 -3.73
CA SER A 32 3.45 3.41 -3.27
C SER A 32 4.21 2.90 -2.03
N ALA A 33 3.52 2.26 -1.09
CA ALA A 33 4.14 1.65 0.09
C ALA A 33 5.12 0.53 -0.28
N VAL A 34 4.78 -0.31 -1.26
CA VAL A 34 5.68 -1.37 -1.77
C VAL A 34 6.91 -0.76 -2.45
N GLU A 35 6.72 0.23 -3.32
CA GLU A 35 7.80 0.94 -4.01
C GLU A 35 8.76 1.59 -3.00
N GLU A 36 8.24 2.28 -1.99
CA GLU A 36 9.03 2.90 -0.93
C GLU A 36 9.81 1.87 -0.11
N TYR A 37 9.16 0.77 0.28
CA TYR A 37 9.81 -0.32 0.99
C TYR A 37 10.98 -0.91 0.20
N LEU A 38 10.77 -1.18 -1.09
CA LEU A 38 11.81 -1.70 -1.98
C LEU A 38 12.94 -0.70 -2.18
N ALA A 39 12.64 0.58 -2.39
CA ALA A 39 13.65 1.63 -2.51
C ALA A 39 14.54 1.72 -1.26
N ARG A 40 13.93 1.67 -0.07
CA ARG A 40 14.66 1.67 1.21
C ARG A 40 15.52 0.41 1.40
N ARG A 41 15.07 -0.74 0.91
CA ARG A 41 15.73 -2.04 1.13
C ARG A 41 16.79 -2.38 0.07
N MET A 42 16.60 -1.93 -1.16
CA MET A 42 17.48 -2.22 -2.31
C MET A 42 18.43 -1.06 -2.64
N GLY A 43 18.20 0.14 -2.09
CA GLY A 43 19.08 1.30 -2.24
C GLY A 43 20.38 1.25 -1.40
N LYS A 44 20.90 0.05 -1.09
CA LYS A 44 22.23 -0.16 -0.51
C LYS A 44 23.16 -0.79 -1.53
#